data_AF-A0A1F2U3I8-F1
#
_entry.id   AF-A0A1F2U3I8-F1
#
_cell.length_a   1.000
_cell.length_b   1.000
_cell.length_c   1.000
_cell.angle_alpha   90.00
_cell.angle_beta   90.00
_cell.angle_gamma   90.00
#
_symmetry.space_group_name_H-M   'P 1'
#
loop_
_entity.id
_entity.type
_entity.pdbx_description
1 polymer ?
#
loop_
_entity_poly.entity_id
_entity_poly.type
_entity_poly.pdbx_seq_one_letter_code
_entity_poly.pdbx_strand_id
1 'polypeptide(L)'
;MQANTASRAERTAPPVGGNVGGYNNFWIDRERGTDVITVDGQLRTSLIVDPPNGRIPPMTAAAQTRAASRRGVVRPTSDAPEEVSTTAVGAFDDVELRPLGERCLLGFGSTSGPPALPVLYNNHKQIVQTPQYIMILNEMVHDARIIRMNQPHLPSHMRFWMGDSIGRWEGGTLVVDTTNFTGKTRFRGSSQSLHVVERFRRVDDKTILYQFTVEDPDTWTRPWTAEYPWNASDEMLYEYACHEGNYALQGILGGERLLDHEAAEAKKSGSRP
;
A
#
# COMPACT_ATOMS: atom_id res chain seq x y z
N MET A 1 5.68 1.14 27.24
CA MET A 1 4.58 1.08 26.25
C MET A 1 3.52 2.08 26.70
N GLN A 2 3.47 3.28 26.11
CA GLN A 2 2.60 4.39 26.53
C GLN A 2 1.81 4.95 25.33
N ALA A 3 1.26 4.08 24.49
CA ALA A 3 0.53 4.49 23.28
C ALA A 3 -0.79 5.24 23.59
N ASN A 4 -1.23 5.25 24.86
CA ASN A 4 -2.53 5.78 25.30
C ASN A 4 -2.43 6.94 26.30
N THR A 5 -1.24 7.47 26.59
CA THR A 5 -1.10 8.67 27.41
C THR A 5 -1.25 9.91 26.54
N ALA A 6 -1.97 10.93 27.03
CA ALA A 6 -2.08 12.23 26.36
C ALA A 6 -0.68 12.75 25.97
N SER A 7 -0.54 13.22 24.73
CA SER A 7 0.70 13.86 24.29
C SER A 7 0.89 15.14 25.10
N ARG A 8 1.82 15.13 26.05
CA ARG A 8 2.15 16.31 26.87
C ARG A 8 3.29 17.05 26.21
N ALA A 9 3.20 18.39 26.13
CA ALA A 9 4.22 19.24 25.53
C ALA A 9 5.61 19.10 26.19
N GLU A 10 5.67 18.64 27.45
CA GLU A 10 6.91 18.44 28.22
C GLU A 10 7.62 17.11 27.96
N ARG A 11 7.24 16.36 26.91
CA ARG A 11 7.83 15.04 26.64
C ARG A 11 9.26 15.21 26.10
N THR A 12 10.24 14.71 26.83
CA THR A 12 11.62 14.63 26.35
C THR A 12 11.73 13.59 25.22
N ALA A 13 12.57 13.86 24.23
CA ALA A 13 12.84 12.91 23.16
C ALA A 13 13.28 11.54 23.74
N PRO A 14 12.87 10.41 23.15
CA PRO A 14 13.37 9.10 23.54
C PRO A 14 14.91 9.03 23.42
N PRO A 15 15.59 8.18 24.19
CA PRO A 15 17.01 7.90 24.01
C PRO A 15 17.30 7.51 22.56
N VAL A 16 18.50 7.80 22.05
CA VAL A 16 18.94 7.39 20.71
C VAL A 16 18.77 5.87 20.55
N GLY A 17 18.09 5.43 19.49
CA GLY A 17 17.73 4.02 19.26
C GLY A 17 16.55 3.52 20.10
N GLY A 18 15.94 4.37 20.92
CA GLY A 18 14.77 4.07 21.72
C GLY A 18 13.49 3.95 20.88
N ASN A 19 12.56 3.12 21.36
CA ASN A 19 11.27 2.95 20.72
C ASN A 19 10.42 4.22 20.89
N VAL A 20 10.16 4.92 19.77
CA VAL A 20 9.33 6.13 19.71
C VAL A 20 7.84 5.87 19.93
N GLY A 21 7.44 4.60 20.07
CA GLY A 21 6.06 4.16 20.17
C GLY A 21 5.47 3.78 18.81
N GLY A 22 4.26 3.24 18.83
CA GLY A 22 3.45 2.98 17.64
C GLY A 22 2.09 3.66 17.75
N TYR A 23 1.28 3.52 16.71
CA TYR A 23 -0.11 3.99 16.71
C TYR A 23 -0.86 3.57 17.98
N ASN A 24 -1.71 4.46 18.48
CA ASN A 24 -2.59 4.14 19.60
C ASN A 24 -3.58 3.04 19.15
N ASN A 25 -3.59 1.91 19.88
CA ASN A 25 -4.47 0.76 19.59
C ASN A 25 -5.97 1.09 19.71
N PHE A 26 -6.35 2.27 20.20
CA PHE A 26 -7.72 2.76 20.17
C PHE A 26 -8.23 3.01 18.75
N TRP A 27 -7.37 3.49 17.85
CA TRP A 27 -7.73 3.82 16.45
C TRP A 27 -7.53 2.66 15.47
N ILE A 28 -6.91 1.58 15.95
CA ILE A 28 -6.89 0.31 15.24
C ILE A 28 -8.16 -0.39 15.68
N ASP A 29 -8.86 -1.04 14.74
CA ASP A 29 -9.96 -1.93 15.08
C ASP A 29 -9.53 -2.84 16.23
N ARG A 30 -10.06 -2.53 17.41
CA ARG A 30 -9.66 -3.11 18.70
C ARG A 30 -10.21 -4.53 18.81
N GLU A 31 -11.16 -4.86 17.95
CA GLU A 31 -11.83 -6.13 17.78
C GLU A 31 -11.24 -6.94 16.62
N ARG A 32 -9.91 -6.91 16.43
CA ARG A 32 -9.23 -7.79 15.47
C ARG A 32 -9.79 -9.22 15.53
N GLY A 33 -10.58 -9.60 14.52
CA GLY A 33 -11.10 -10.95 14.36
C GLY A 33 -12.32 -11.31 15.23
N THR A 34 -13.19 -10.37 15.58
CA THR A 34 -14.55 -10.72 16.07
C THR A 34 -15.38 -11.32 14.95
N ASP A 35 -15.21 -10.83 13.72
CA ASP A 35 -15.80 -11.39 12.52
C ASP A 35 -14.75 -12.07 11.63
N VAL A 36 -15.05 -13.31 11.26
CA VAL A 36 -14.24 -14.09 10.32
C VAL A 36 -14.82 -13.91 8.92
N ILE A 37 -13.95 -13.62 7.95
CA ILE A 37 -14.34 -13.54 6.55
C ILE A 37 -15.08 -14.82 6.15
N THR A 38 -16.32 -14.65 5.73
CA THR A 38 -17.17 -15.75 5.26
C THR A 38 -17.42 -15.56 3.78
N VAL A 39 -17.18 -16.61 2.99
CA VAL A 39 -17.48 -16.62 1.55
C VAL A 39 -18.30 -17.87 1.26
N ASP A 40 -19.45 -17.70 0.62
CA ASP A 40 -20.40 -18.78 0.30
C ASP A 40 -20.72 -19.67 1.53
N GLY A 41 -20.88 -19.04 2.70
CA GLY A 41 -21.20 -19.72 3.97
C GLY A 41 -20.03 -20.43 4.65
N GLN A 42 -18.80 -20.32 4.12
CA GLN A 42 -17.60 -20.94 4.70
C GLN A 42 -16.67 -19.91 5.34
N LEU A 43 -16.26 -20.18 6.58
CA LEU A 43 -15.24 -19.40 7.27
C LEU A 43 -13.89 -19.55 6.57
N ARG A 44 -13.29 -18.43 6.17
CA ARG A 44 -11.99 -18.40 5.49
C ARG A 44 -10.87 -18.30 6.52
N THR A 45 -9.94 -19.25 6.46
CA THR A 45 -8.67 -19.22 7.21
C THR A 45 -7.51 -18.65 6.36
N SER A 46 -7.72 -18.48 5.06
CA SER A 46 -6.83 -17.79 4.13
C SER A 46 -7.67 -17.04 3.09
N LEU A 47 -7.19 -15.88 2.64
CA LEU A 47 -7.75 -15.20 1.48
C LEU A 47 -7.38 -15.89 0.17
N ILE A 48 -6.25 -16.61 0.15
CA ILE A 48 -5.75 -17.28 -1.05
C ILE A 48 -6.63 -18.52 -1.30
N VAL A 49 -7.22 -18.58 -2.48
CA VAL A 49 -8.08 -19.71 -2.91
C VAL A 49 -7.43 -20.55 -4.00
N ASP A 50 -6.50 -19.97 -4.76
CA ASP A 50 -5.62 -20.70 -5.66
C ASP A 50 -4.18 -20.20 -5.47
N PRO A 51 -3.20 -21.08 -5.15
CA PRO A 51 -3.32 -22.53 -4.98
C PRO A 51 -4.21 -22.97 -3.79
N PRO A 52 -4.83 -24.17 -3.84
CA PRO A 52 -5.73 -24.67 -2.78
C PRO A 52 -5.11 -24.84 -1.39
N ASN A 53 -3.78 -24.80 -1.29
CA ASN A 53 -3.08 -24.84 -0.01
C ASN A 53 -3.15 -23.50 0.75
N GLY A 54 -3.82 -22.48 0.19
CA GLY A 54 -4.04 -21.19 0.81
C GLY A 54 -2.76 -20.34 0.92
N ARG A 55 -1.72 -20.62 0.13
CA ARG A 55 -0.42 -19.95 0.18
C ARG A 55 -0.05 -19.37 -1.17
N ILE A 56 0.58 -18.20 -1.14
CA ILE A 56 1.19 -17.60 -2.32
C ILE A 56 2.29 -18.54 -2.83
N PRO A 57 2.37 -18.78 -4.15
CA PRO A 57 3.41 -19.58 -4.76
C PRO A 57 4.82 -19.10 -4.38
N PRO A 58 5.82 -19.99 -4.41
CA PRO A 58 7.20 -19.61 -4.24
C PRO A 58 7.62 -18.52 -5.24
N MET A 59 8.51 -17.64 -4.79
CA MET A 59 9.18 -16.69 -5.68
C MET A 59 10.18 -17.41 -6.59
N THR A 60 10.36 -16.92 -7.81
CA THR A 60 11.42 -17.40 -8.72
C THR A 60 12.80 -17.11 -8.16
N ALA A 61 13.85 -17.79 -8.63
CA ALA A 61 15.22 -17.54 -8.18
C ALA A 61 15.65 -16.08 -8.43
N ALA A 62 15.31 -15.53 -9.59
CA ALA A 62 15.56 -14.12 -9.92
C ALA A 62 14.85 -13.16 -8.94
N ALA A 63 13.58 -13.47 -8.60
CA ALA A 63 12.82 -12.69 -7.63
C ALA A 63 13.37 -12.82 -6.21
N GLN A 64 13.85 -13.99 -5.80
CA GLN A 64 14.53 -14.20 -4.53
C GLN A 64 15.81 -13.38 -4.44
N THR A 65 16.63 -13.34 -5.50
CA THR A 65 17.83 -12.48 -5.57
C THR A 65 17.46 -11.00 -5.50
N ARG A 66 16.44 -10.58 -6.26
CA ARG A 66 15.90 -9.21 -6.22
C ARG A 66 15.32 -8.84 -4.85
N ALA A 67 14.73 -9.78 -4.14
CA ALA A 67 14.24 -9.58 -2.78
C ALA A 67 15.39 -9.60 -1.76
N ALA A 68 16.41 -10.43 -1.95
CA ALA A 68 17.57 -10.52 -1.07
C ALA A 68 18.44 -9.26 -1.14
N SER A 69 18.63 -8.67 -2.33
CA SER A 69 19.26 -7.34 -2.46
C SER A 69 18.45 -6.24 -1.75
N ARG A 70 17.17 -6.51 -1.46
CA ARG A 70 16.28 -5.66 -0.67
C ARG A 70 16.17 -6.05 0.81
N ARG A 71 16.70 -7.21 1.26
CA ARG A 71 16.50 -7.71 2.65
C ARG A 71 17.25 -6.91 3.73
N GLY A 72 18.17 -6.02 3.34
CA GLY A 72 18.72 -4.98 4.22
C GLY A 72 17.83 -3.74 4.33
N VAL A 73 16.70 -3.71 3.62
CA VAL A 73 15.74 -2.61 3.53
C VAL A 73 14.37 -3.12 4.03
N VAL A 74 13.73 -2.32 4.87
CA VAL A 74 12.45 -2.61 5.51
C VAL A 74 11.39 -3.07 4.48
N ARG A 75 10.68 -4.15 4.83
CA ARG A 75 9.50 -4.81 4.23
C ARG A 75 9.07 -4.42 2.79
N PRO A 76 8.90 -5.40 1.86
CA PRO A 76 8.41 -5.15 0.50
C PRO A 76 6.88 -4.97 0.45
N THR A 77 6.40 -3.79 0.80
CA THR A 77 5.00 -3.33 0.62
C THR A 77 5.01 -1.93 -0.04
N SER A 78 3.86 -1.30 -0.33
CA SER A 78 3.79 0.03 -0.99
C SER A 78 4.40 1.19 -0.15
N ASP A 79 4.82 0.88 1.06
CA ASP A 79 5.62 1.63 2.03
C ASP A 79 7.12 1.26 1.98
N ALA A 80 7.60 0.62 0.91
CA ALA A 80 9.02 0.47 0.63
C ALA A 80 9.61 1.71 -0.07
N PRO A 81 10.90 2.05 0.14
CA PRO A 81 11.54 3.19 -0.53
C PRO A 81 11.57 3.01 -2.05
N GLU A 82 11.42 4.13 -2.78
CA GLU A 82 11.28 4.16 -4.24
C GLU A 82 12.56 3.71 -4.98
N GLU A 83 13.73 4.01 -4.41
CA GLU A 83 15.03 3.55 -4.88
C GLU A 83 15.70 2.69 -3.81
N VAL A 84 16.01 1.46 -4.18
CA VAL A 84 16.79 0.56 -3.33
C VAL A 84 18.25 0.82 -3.66
N SER A 85 18.76 1.97 -3.22
CA SER A 85 20.18 2.12 -3.00
C SER A 85 20.53 1.25 -1.81
N THR A 86 21.20 0.16 -2.13
CA THR A 86 21.50 -0.97 -1.25
C THR A 86 22.22 -0.52 0.02
N THR A 87 21.70 -0.90 1.19
CA THR A 87 22.49 -1.05 2.44
C THR A 87 23.24 0.17 3.00
N ALA A 88 23.08 1.39 2.48
CA ALA A 88 23.89 2.53 2.87
C ALA A 88 23.15 3.45 3.86
N VAL A 89 23.89 3.95 4.86
CA VAL A 89 23.67 5.31 5.40
C VAL A 89 23.32 6.20 4.21
N GLY A 90 22.12 6.81 4.16
CA GLY A 90 21.65 7.45 2.93
C GLY A 90 20.28 7.05 2.41
N ALA A 91 19.77 5.84 2.73
CA ALA A 91 18.56 5.29 2.08
C ALA A 91 17.27 6.10 2.30
N PHE A 92 17.31 7.07 3.21
CA PHE A 92 16.22 7.93 3.62
C PHE A 92 16.60 9.42 3.58
N ASP A 93 17.78 9.74 3.07
CA ASP A 93 18.36 11.08 3.10
C ASP A 93 17.85 11.96 1.93
N ASP A 94 17.11 11.34 1.00
CA ASP A 94 16.39 12.02 -0.07
C ASP A 94 14.88 11.78 0.09
N VAL A 95 14.13 12.88 0.02
CA VAL A 95 12.67 12.92 0.14
C VAL A 95 11.97 12.16 -0.98
N GLU A 96 12.58 12.04 -2.15
CA GLU A 96 12.04 11.27 -3.28
C GLU A 96 12.20 9.76 -3.10
N LEU A 97 13.11 9.34 -2.24
CA LEU A 97 13.34 7.93 -1.92
C LEU A 97 12.41 7.43 -0.82
N ARG A 98 11.71 8.34 -0.13
CA ARG A 98 10.75 8.00 0.91
C ARG A 98 9.59 7.19 0.31
N PRO A 99 9.03 6.23 1.06
CA PRO A 99 7.98 5.40 0.52
C PRO A 99 6.72 6.14 0.09
N LEU A 100 5.96 5.55 -0.83
CA LEU A 100 4.75 6.17 -1.41
C LEU A 100 3.71 6.52 -0.36
N GLY A 101 3.48 5.61 0.61
CA GLY A 101 2.56 5.85 1.72
C GLY A 101 3.01 6.97 2.65
N GLU A 102 4.31 7.16 2.83
CA GLU A 102 4.84 8.25 3.65
C GLU A 102 4.74 9.60 2.94
N ARG A 103 4.96 9.58 1.62
CA ARG A 103 4.80 10.74 0.75
C ARG A 103 3.33 11.04 0.40
N CYS A 104 2.38 10.25 0.91
CA CYS A 104 0.96 10.37 0.61
C CYS A 104 0.64 10.29 -0.89
N LEU A 105 1.41 9.52 -1.66
CA LEU A 105 1.19 9.33 -3.09
C LEU A 105 0.28 8.13 -3.42
N LEU A 106 0.28 7.12 -2.55
CA LEU A 106 -0.61 5.97 -2.61
C LEU A 106 -0.85 5.43 -1.19
N GLY A 107 -2.02 4.83 -0.98
CA GLY A 107 -2.34 4.08 0.23
C GLY A 107 -1.31 2.99 0.58
N PHE A 108 -1.02 2.85 1.87
CA PHE A 108 -0.09 1.82 2.35
C PHE A 108 -0.77 0.45 2.39
N GLY A 109 0.03 -0.63 2.36
CA GLY A 109 -0.49 -2.00 2.44
C GLY A 109 -1.38 -2.43 1.27
N SER A 110 -1.33 -1.71 0.14
CA SER A 110 -2.16 -1.97 -1.04
C SER A 110 -3.66 -1.74 -0.81
N THR A 111 -4.07 -0.80 0.05
CA THR A 111 -5.49 -0.46 0.23
C THR A 111 -6.17 -0.06 -1.07
N SER A 112 -5.51 0.81 -1.83
CA SER A 112 -6.00 1.41 -3.08
C SER A 112 -5.95 0.43 -4.25
N GLY A 113 -5.07 -0.57 -4.15
CA GLY A 113 -4.86 -1.58 -5.17
C GLY A 113 -4.46 -1.00 -6.53
N PRO A 114 -4.58 -1.82 -7.60
CA PRO A 114 -4.87 -3.25 -7.57
C PRO A 114 -3.65 -4.14 -7.20
N PRO A 115 -3.86 -5.26 -6.48
CA PRO A 115 -5.11 -5.64 -5.84
C PRO A 115 -5.33 -4.85 -4.54
N ALA A 116 -6.60 -4.51 -4.26
CA ALA A 116 -6.97 -3.82 -3.04
C ALA A 116 -7.00 -4.82 -1.88
N LEU A 117 -6.22 -4.60 -0.83
CA LEU A 117 -6.16 -5.47 0.36
C LEU A 117 -6.80 -4.80 1.57
N PRO A 118 -7.40 -5.58 2.50
CA PRO A 118 -7.81 -5.05 3.78
C PRO A 118 -6.56 -4.75 4.63
N VAL A 119 -6.44 -3.51 5.09
CA VAL A 119 -5.38 -3.09 6.03
C VAL A 119 -5.96 -2.72 7.38
N LEU A 120 -5.13 -2.16 8.26
CA LEU A 120 -5.48 -1.89 9.65
C LEU A 120 -6.55 -0.80 9.86
N TYR A 121 -6.73 0.14 8.94
CA TYR A 121 -7.67 1.26 9.06
C TYR A 121 -7.96 1.92 7.71
N ASN A 122 -9.00 2.77 7.65
CA ASN A 122 -9.43 3.55 6.49
C ASN A 122 -9.58 2.71 5.20
N ASN A 123 -10.34 1.62 5.31
CA ASN A 123 -10.56 0.66 4.22
C ASN A 123 -11.83 0.93 3.40
N HIS A 124 -12.60 1.97 3.75
CA HIS A 124 -13.83 2.29 3.03
C HIS A 124 -13.53 2.68 1.59
N LYS A 125 -14.49 2.36 0.72
CA LYS A 125 -14.41 2.62 -0.71
C LYS A 125 -15.74 3.14 -1.18
N GLN A 126 -15.71 4.18 -1.99
CA GLN A 126 -16.87 4.65 -2.73
C GLN A 126 -16.73 4.21 -4.19
N ILE A 127 -17.74 3.51 -4.70
CA ILE A 127 -17.81 3.10 -6.10
C ILE A 127 -18.79 3.99 -6.82
N VAL A 128 -18.33 4.70 -7.85
CA VAL A 128 -19.16 5.53 -8.71
C VAL A 128 -19.12 4.95 -10.11
N GLN A 129 -20.29 4.58 -10.65
CA GLN A 129 -20.40 3.95 -11.96
C GLN A 129 -21.07 4.90 -12.95
N THR A 130 -20.50 4.96 -14.16
CA THR A 130 -21.08 5.57 -15.35
C THR A 130 -21.10 4.54 -16.48
N PRO A 131 -21.77 4.79 -17.62
CA PRO A 131 -21.75 3.84 -18.73
C PRO A 131 -20.34 3.56 -19.30
N GLN A 132 -19.42 4.52 -19.22
CA GLN A 132 -18.08 4.42 -19.82
C GLN A 132 -16.96 4.19 -18.80
N TYR A 133 -17.18 4.50 -17.52
CA TYR A 133 -16.17 4.45 -16.48
C TYR A 133 -16.74 3.94 -15.15
N ILE A 134 -15.91 3.26 -14.38
CA ILE A 134 -16.13 2.99 -12.97
C ILE A 134 -14.99 3.64 -12.19
N MET A 135 -15.32 4.46 -11.19
CA MET A 135 -14.35 5.00 -10.26
C MET A 135 -14.47 4.24 -8.94
N ILE A 136 -13.32 3.84 -8.40
CA ILE A 136 -13.20 3.38 -7.02
C ILE A 136 -12.39 4.43 -6.29
N LEU A 137 -13.02 5.15 -5.37
CA LEU A 137 -12.37 6.10 -4.48
C LEU A 137 -12.10 5.41 -3.15
N ASN A 138 -10.84 5.26 -2.80
CA ASN A 138 -10.41 4.71 -1.51
C ASN A 138 -10.34 5.81 -0.46
N GLU A 139 -10.76 5.51 0.78
CA GLU A 139 -10.71 6.44 1.90
C GLU A 139 -9.26 6.89 2.18
N MET A 140 -8.35 5.95 2.33
CA MET A 140 -6.94 6.22 2.56
C MET A 140 -6.31 6.94 1.36
N VAL A 141 -5.69 8.09 1.62
CA VAL A 141 -4.99 8.93 0.63
C VAL A 141 -5.92 9.48 -0.49
N HIS A 142 -7.23 9.19 -0.47
CA HIS A 142 -8.20 9.55 -1.52
C HIS A 142 -7.80 9.07 -2.91
N ASP A 143 -7.20 7.88 -3.00
CA ASP A 143 -6.81 7.33 -4.28
C ASP A 143 -8.05 7.06 -5.14
N ALA A 144 -8.17 7.83 -6.23
CA ALA A 144 -9.25 7.69 -7.20
C ALA A 144 -8.78 6.83 -8.37
N ARG A 145 -9.15 5.55 -8.36
CA ARG A 145 -8.87 4.63 -9.46
C ARG A 145 -9.96 4.71 -10.51
N ILE A 146 -9.57 5.05 -11.74
CA ILE A 146 -10.48 5.11 -12.89
C ILE A 146 -10.34 3.84 -13.73
N ILE A 147 -11.43 3.09 -13.87
CA ILE A 147 -11.55 1.89 -14.68
C ILE A 147 -12.32 2.25 -15.95
N ARG A 148 -11.67 2.12 -17.11
CA ARG A 148 -12.28 2.42 -18.41
C ARG A 148 -13.02 1.19 -18.93
N MET A 149 -14.27 1.35 -19.36
CA MET A 149 -15.12 0.21 -19.75
C MET A 149 -14.99 -0.12 -21.23
N ASN A 150 -14.75 -1.40 -21.55
CA ASN A 150 -14.76 -1.97 -22.90
C ASN A 150 -13.84 -1.23 -23.90
N GLN A 151 -12.67 -0.79 -23.42
CA GLN A 151 -11.67 -0.08 -24.23
C GLN A 151 -10.36 -0.88 -24.30
N PRO A 152 -9.51 -0.65 -25.31
CA PRO A 152 -8.16 -1.19 -25.29
C PRO A 152 -7.31 -0.53 -24.19
N HIS A 153 -6.33 -1.29 -23.71
CA HIS A 153 -5.27 -0.77 -22.85
C HIS A 153 -4.47 0.33 -23.55
N LEU A 154 -3.95 1.25 -22.75
CA LEU A 154 -3.00 2.24 -23.22
C LEU A 154 -1.68 1.55 -23.65
N PRO A 155 -0.94 2.14 -24.61
CA PRO A 155 0.40 1.70 -24.96
C PRO A 155 1.27 1.40 -23.74
N SER A 156 2.02 0.29 -23.78
CA SER A 156 2.77 -0.25 -22.63
C SER A 156 3.89 0.63 -22.06
N HIS A 157 4.28 1.69 -22.78
CA HIS A 157 5.23 2.70 -22.29
C HIS A 157 4.58 3.73 -21.35
N MET A 158 3.25 3.90 -21.40
CA MET A 158 2.51 4.73 -20.45
C MET A 158 2.22 3.93 -19.19
N ARG A 159 2.98 4.20 -18.13
CA ARG A 159 2.91 3.45 -16.87
C ARG A 159 2.42 4.31 -15.71
N PHE A 160 1.58 3.72 -14.86
CA PHE A 160 0.86 4.42 -13.80
C PHE A 160 1.02 3.70 -12.45
N TRP A 161 0.88 4.46 -11.36
CA TRP A 161 1.02 3.93 -10.00
C TRP A 161 0.01 2.81 -9.70
N MET A 162 -1.25 3.00 -10.08
CA MET A 162 -2.33 1.99 -9.97
C MET A 162 -2.51 1.17 -11.26
N GLY A 163 -1.59 1.28 -12.22
CA GLY A 163 -1.71 0.65 -13.53
C GLY A 163 -2.81 1.26 -14.42
N ASP A 164 -3.01 0.67 -15.59
CA ASP A 164 -4.08 0.98 -16.53
C ASP A 164 -5.17 -0.08 -16.45
N SER A 165 -6.37 0.28 -15.98
CA SER A 165 -7.47 -0.64 -15.69
C SER A 165 -8.56 -0.59 -16.75
N ILE A 166 -8.87 -1.76 -17.33
CA ILE A 166 -9.95 -1.96 -18.29
C ILE A 166 -11.00 -2.89 -17.70
N GLY A 167 -12.23 -2.39 -17.58
CA GLY A 167 -13.38 -3.14 -17.11
C GLY A 167 -14.22 -3.71 -18.25
N ARG A 168 -14.78 -4.90 -18.05
CA ARG A 168 -15.83 -5.49 -18.90
C ARG A 168 -16.82 -6.28 -18.02
N TRP A 169 -18.06 -6.41 -18.48
CA TRP A 169 -19.05 -7.25 -17.80
C TRP A 169 -19.04 -8.66 -18.39
N GLU A 170 -18.88 -9.66 -17.53
CA GLU A 170 -19.04 -11.08 -17.86
C GLU A 170 -20.26 -11.60 -17.09
N GLY A 171 -21.43 -11.57 -17.74
CA GLY A 171 -22.70 -11.80 -17.06
C GLY A 171 -22.93 -10.76 -15.96
N GLY A 172 -23.11 -11.20 -14.71
CA GLY A 172 -23.29 -10.32 -13.54
C GLY A 172 -21.99 -9.95 -12.80
N THR A 173 -20.83 -10.23 -13.38
CA THR A 173 -19.52 -9.96 -12.74
C THR A 173 -18.75 -8.91 -13.53
N LEU A 174 -18.29 -7.86 -12.85
CA LEU A 174 -17.34 -6.91 -13.43
C LEU A 174 -15.96 -7.55 -13.38
N VAL A 175 -15.31 -7.67 -14.54
CA VAL A 175 -13.94 -8.15 -14.66
C VAL A 175 -13.05 -6.99 -15.07
N VAL A 176 -12.02 -6.73 -14.29
CA VAL A 176 -11.09 -5.63 -14.50
C VAL A 176 -9.71 -6.20 -14.76
N ASP A 177 -9.21 -5.97 -15.96
CA ASP A 177 -7.84 -6.29 -16.34
C ASP A 177 -6.96 -5.07 -16.07
N THR A 178 -5.84 -5.23 -15.35
CA THR A 178 -4.92 -4.13 -15.07
C THR A 178 -3.48 -4.50 -15.39
N THR A 179 -2.85 -3.66 -16.20
CA THR A 179 -1.44 -3.75 -16.63
C THR A 179 -0.74 -2.40 -16.44
N ASN A 180 0.41 -2.19 -17.09
CA ASN A 180 1.11 -0.90 -17.16
C ASN A 180 1.47 -0.29 -15.79
N PHE A 181 1.83 -1.12 -14.81
CA PHE A 181 2.33 -0.61 -13.53
C PHE A 181 3.73 0.01 -13.69
N THR A 182 4.01 1.02 -12.88
CA THR A 182 5.39 1.54 -12.74
C THR A 182 6.30 0.52 -12.04
N GLY A 183 7.62 0.66 -12.18
CA GLY A 183 8.58 -0.14 -11.39
C GLY A 183 8.66 0.25 -9.91
N LYS A 184 7.94 1.31 -9.53
CA LYS A 184 7.84 1.80 -8.16
C LYS A 184 6.64 1.17 -7.42
N THR A 185 5.62 0.73 -8.15
CA THR A 185 4.53 -0.11 -7.62
C THR A 185 5.01 -1.54 -7.44
N ARG A 186 5.38 -1.93 -6.20
CA ARG A 186 6.02 -3.22 -5.89
C ARG A 186 5.13 -4.08 -5.00
N PHE A 187 3.93 -4.39 -5.48
CA PHE A 187 2.99 -5.23 -4.76
C PHE A 187 3.66 -6.56 -4.37
N ARG A 188 3.95 -6.72 -3.07
CA ARG A 188 4.62 -7.89 -2.50
C ARG A 188 5.89 -8.32 -3.25
N GLY A 189 6.65 -7.35 -3.75
CA GLY A 189 7.91 -7.60 -4.47
C GLY A 189 7.77 -7.84 -5.98
N SER A 190 6.59 -7.56 -6.54
CA SER A 190 6.34 -7.60 -7.98
C SER A 190 7.33 -6.77 -8.80
N SER A 191 7.40 -7.10 -10.08
CA SER A 191 8.13 -6.45 -11.15
C SER A 191 7.19 -5.52 -11.94
N GLN A 192 7.72 -4.92 -13.02
CA GLN A 192 6.93 -4.15 -13.99
C GLN A 192 6.05 -5.02 -14.90
N SER A 193 6.23 -6.35 -14.84
CA SER A 193 5.45 -7.36 -15.53
C SER A 193 4.22 -7.78 -14.71
N LEU A 194 3.93 -7.08 -13.61
CA LEU A 194 2.71 -7.28 -12.83
C LEU A 194 1.47 -7.13 -13.73
N HIS A 195 0.61 -8.13 -13.67
CA HIS A 195 -0.72 -8.15 -14.28
C HIS A 195 -1.71 -8.61 -13.20
N VAL A 196 -2.80 -7.86 -13.08
CA VAL A 196 -3.83 -8.16 -12.08
C VAL A 196 -5.18 -8.23 -12.76
N VAL A 197 -5.86 -9.35 -12.59
CA VAL A 197 -7.25 -9.53 -13.05
C VAL A 197 -8.14 -9.57 -11.82
N GLU A 198 -9.02 -8.60 -11.68
CA GLU A 198 -9.98 -8.51 -10.58
C GLU A 198 -11.38 -8.89 -11.08
N ARG A 199 -12.17 -9.51 -10.20
CA ARG A 199 -13.56 -9.87 -10.41
C ARG A 199 -14.38 -9.36 -9.25
N PHE A 200 -15.38 -8.53 -9.55
CA PHE A 200 -16.31 -7.98 -8.58
C PHE A 200 -17.68 -8.58 -8.87
N ARG A 201 -18.12 -9.50 -8.00
CA ARG A 201 -19.41 -10.18 -8.12
C ARG A 201 -20.28 -9.78 -6.94
N ARG A 202 -21.40 -9.11 -7.21
CA ARG A 202 -22.42 -8.88 -6.17
C ARG A 202 -23.05 -10.22 -5.80
N VAL A 203 -22.93 -10.63 -4.54
CA VAL A 203 -23.44 -11.94 -4.06
C VAL A 203 -24.76 -11.82 -3.32
N ASP A 204 -25.04 -10.63 -2.78
CA ASP A 204 -26.31 -10.24 -2.19
C ASP A 204 -26.45 -8.70 -2.21
N ASP A 205 -27.48 -8.16 -1.56
CA ASP A 205 -27.76 -6.73 -1.58
C ASP A 205 -26.67 -5.87 -0.94
N LYS A 206 -25.88 -6.42 -0.01
CA LYS A 206 -24.89 -5.71 0.79
C LYS A 206 -23.46 -6.22 0.61
N THR A 207 -23.23 -7.22 -0.24
CA THR A 207 -21.92 -7.85 -0.36
C THR A 207 -21.47 -7.96 -1.81
N ILE A 208 -20.26 -7.47 -2.09
CA ILE A 208 -19.51 -7.75 -3.32
C ILE A 208 -18.41 -8.74 -2.96
N LEU A 209 -18.42 -9.94 -3.53
CA LEU A 209 -17.25 -10.80 -3.49
C LEU A 209 -16.20 -10.22 -4.44
N TYR A 210 -15.11 -9.74 -3.85
CA TYR A 210 -13.95 -9.27 -4.57
C TYR A 210 -12.93 -10.39 -4.65
N GLN A 211 -12.60 -10.79 -5.88
CA GLN A 211 -11.59 -11.77 -6.18
C GLN A 211 -10.54 -11.14 -7.07
N PHE A 212 -9.28 -11.50 -6.89
CA PHE A 212 -8.21 -11.02 -7.76
C PHE A 212 -7.18 -12.13 -8.01
N THR A 213 -6.71 -12.20 -9.25
CA THR A 213 -5.61 -13.05 -9.68
C THR A 213 -4.41 -12.17 -9.97
N VAL A 214 -3.27 -12.52 -9.39
CA VAL A 214 -1.99 -11.86 -9.60
C VAL A 214 -1.11 -12.73 -10.46
N GLU A 215 -0.62 -12.16 -11.55
CA GLU A 215 0.37 -12.75 -12.44
C GLU A 215 1.59 -11.86 -12.55
N ASP A 216 2.77 -12.44 -12.35
CA ASP A 216 4.05 -11.78 -12.59
C ASP A 216 5.12 -12.89 -12.70
N PRO A 217 5.44 -13.33 -13.92
CA PRO A 217 6.36 -14.45 -14.15
C PRO A 217 7.79 -14.13 -13.69
N ASP A 218 8.13 -12.84 -13.55
CA ASP A 218 9.43 -12.40 -13.02
C ASP A 218 9.48 -12.43 -11.49
N THR A 219 8.36 -12.75 -10.83
CA THR A 219 8.22 -12.77 -9.36
C THR A 219 7.79 -14.13 -8.83
N TRP A 220 6.67 -14.67 -9.30
CA TRP A 220 6.09 -15.92 -8.78
C TRP A 220 6.17 -17.04 -9.80
N THR A 221 6.28 -18.29 -9.33
CA THR A 221 6.37 -19.46 -10.22
C THR A 221 5.08 -19.80 -10.96
N ARG A 222 3.94 -19.24 -10.53
CA ARG A 222 2.63 -19.35 -11.17
C ARG A 222 1.71 -18.21 -10.70
N PRO A 223 0.64 -17.90 -11.45
CA PRO A 223 -0.41 -17.03 -10.95
C PRO A 223 -1.04 -17.57 -9.66
N TRP A 224 -1.62 -16.67 -8.87
CA TRP A 224 -2.34 -17.01 -7.66
C TRP A 224 -3.55 -16.09 -7.49
N THR A 225 -4.58 -16.62 -6.85
CA THR A 225 -5.88 -15.97 -6.69
C THR A 225 -6.24 -15.86 -5.22
N ALA A 226 -6.76 -14.71 -4.84
CA ALA A 226 -7.34 -14.48 -3.53
C ALA A 226 -8.73 -13.87 -3.64
N GLU A 227 -9.53 -14.02 -2.60
CA GLU A 227 -10.85 -13.40 -2.53
C GLU A 227 -11.23 -13.02 -1.10
N TYR A 228 -12.04 -11.97 -0.98
CA TYR A 228 -12.68 -11.57 0.26
C TYR A 228 -13.90 -10.68 -0.02
N PRO A 229 -14.88 -10.62 0.88
CA PRO A 229 -16.07 -9.80 0.70
C PRO A 229 -15.77 -8.32 0.95
N TRP A 230 -16.37 -7.48 0.13
CA TRP A 230 -16.56 -6.05 0.38
C TRP A 230 -17.99 -5.85 0.84
N ASN A 231 -18.14 -5.54 2.12
CA ASN A 231 -19.43 -5.31 2.74
C ASN A 231 -19.81 -3.83 2.59
N ALA A 232 -21.07 -3.59 2.24
CA ALA A 232 -21.64 -2.25 2.18
C ALA A 232 -21.70 -1.64 3.58
N SER A 233 -21.39 -0.35 3.65
CA SER A 233 -21.53 0.48 4.84
C SER A 233 -22.37 1.70 4.48
N ASP A 234 -23.24 2.10 5.40
CA ASP A 234 -24.01 3.35 5.30
C ASP A 234 -23.23 4.55 5.89
N GLU A 235 -21.98 4.32 6.33
CA GLU A 235 -21.10 5.36 6.84
C GLU A 235 -20.59 6.29 5.72
N MET A 236 -20.27 7.52 6.10
CA MET A 236 -19.71 8.51 5.19
C MET A 236 -18.22 8.26 4.99
N LEU A 237 -17.75 8.40 3.75
CA LEU A 237 -16.32 8.47 3.47
C LEU A 237 -15.79 9.81 3.98
N TYR A 238 -14.92 9.77 4.99
CA TYR A 238 -14.30 10.97 5.55
C TYR A 238 -12.99 11.31 4.86
N GLU A 239 -12.56 12.57 5.03
CA GLU A 239 -11.27 13.01 4.55
C GLU A 239 -10.13 12.29 5.28
N TYR A 240 -9.26 11.62 4.52
CA TYR A 240 -7.93 11.20 4.98
C TYR A 240 -6.88 12.30 4.74
N ALA A 241 -6.69 13.17 5.74
CA ALA A 241 -5.75 14.28 5.69
C ALA A 241 -4.29 13.84 5.90
N CYS A 242 -3.73 13.08 4.95
CA CYS A 242 -2.39 12.45 5.07
C CYS A 242 -1.25 13.45 5.34
N HIS A 243 -1.37 14.69 4.83
CA HIS A 243 -0.39 15.75 5.05
C HIS A 243 -0.66 16.60 6.29
N GLU A 244 -1.89 16.63 6.79
CA GLU A 244 -2.24 17.44 7.96
C GLU A 244 -1.64 16.80 9.22
N GLY A 245 -0.74 17.52 9.88
CA GLY A 245 0.00 17.00 11.03
C GLY A 245 1.18 16.08 10.69
N ASN A 246 1.46 15.85 9.40
CA ASN A 246 2.65 15.10 8.97
C ASN A 246 3.90 15.99 8.94
N TYR A 247 4.51 16.16 10.11
CA TYR A 247 5.72 16.97 10.28
C TYR A 247 7.02 16.17 10.11
N ALA A 248 6.95 14.88 9.77
CA ALA A 248 8.12 14.01 9.76
C ALA A 248 9.20 14.53 8.80
N LEU A 249 8.83 14.81 7.54
CA LEU A 249 9.77 15.33 6.54
C LEU A 249 10.32 16.70 6.92
N GLN A 250 9.47 17.62 7.38
CA GLN A 250 9.91 18.94 7.82
C GLN A 250 10.86 18.84 9.02
N GLY A 251 10.58 17.96 9.97
CA GLY A 251 11.40 17.72 11.16
C GLY A 251 12.75 17.11 10.82
N ILE A 252 12.78 16.10 9.93
CA ILE A 252 14.01 15.46 9.45
C ILE A 252 14.91 16.48 8.73
N LEU A 253 14.36 17.20 7.76
CA LEU A 253 15.11 18.22 7.00
C LEU A 253 15.53 19.41 7.87
N GLY A 254 14.69 19.80 8.83
CA GLY A 254 15.00 20.84 9.80
C GLY A 254 16.14 20.45 10.74
N GLY A 255 16.14 19.20 11.20
CA GLY A 255 17.22 18.63 12.01
C GLY A 255 18.56 18.65 11.28
N GLU A 256 18.60 18.24 10.00
CA GLU A 256 19.86 18.29 9.25
C GLU A 256 20.36 19.71 8.99
N ARG A 257 19.45 20.66 8.68
CA ARG A 257 19.86 22.07 8.52
C ARG A 257 20.48 22.65 9.80
N LEU A 258 20.05 22.19 10.97
CA LEU A 258 20.65 22.59 12.24
C LEU A 258 22.07 22.03 12.38
N LEU A 259 22.26 20.74 12.07
CA LEU A 259 23.58 20.10 12.09
C LEU A 259 24.55 20.74 11.09
N ASP A 260 24.09 21.05 9.88
CA ASP A 260 24.86 21.80 8.87
C ASP A 260 25.32 23.17 9.40
N HIS A 261 24.42 23.89 10.06
CA HIS A 261 24.71 25.20 10.65
C HIS A 261 25.74 25.09 11.78
N GLU A 262 25.56 24.15 12.71
CA GLU A 262 26.49 23.90 13.82
C GLU A 262 27.88 23.49 13.32
N ALA A 263 27.96 22.64 12.29
CA ALA A 263 29.21 22.23 11.67
C ALA A 263 29.92 23.41 10.96
N ALA A 264 29.16 24.32 10.35
CA ALA A 264 29.70 25.53 9.73
C ALA A 264 30.27 26.51 10.78
N GLU A 265 29.58 26.70 11.90
CA GLU A 265 30.04 27.54 13.02
C GLU A 265 31.28 26.94 13.71
N ALA A 266 31.31 25.63 13.95
CA ALA A 266 32.48 24.94 14.49
C ALA A 266 33.72 25.13 13.60
N LYS A 267 33.57 25.01 12.27
CA LYS A 267 34.64 25.29 11.30
C LYS A 267 35.14 26.74 11.36
N LYS A 268 34.27 27.72 11.55
CA LYS A 268 34.64 29.15 11.67
C LYS A 268 35.38 29.45 12.98
N SER A 269 34.99 28.79 14.08
CA SER A 269 35.56 29.03 15.41
C SER A 269 36.95 28.41 15.64
N GLY A 270 37.46 27.62 14.69
CA GLY A 270 38.77 26.99 14.80
C GLY A 270 38.85 25.83 15.81
N SER A 271 37.75 25.47 16.45
CA SER A 271 37.69 24.24 17.26
C SER A 271 37.62 23.03 16.32
N ARG A 272 38.72 22.29 16.18
CA ARG A 272 38.63 20.90 15.69
C ARG A 272 38.05 20.01 16.80
N PRO A 273 37.32 18.94 16.43
CA PRO A 273 36.76 17.99 17.40
C PRO A 273 37.84 17.33 18.27
#